data_AF-A0A4U7D5T7-F1
#
_entry.id   AF-A0A4U7D5T7-F1
#
_cell.length_a   1.000
_cell.length_b   1.000
_cell.length_c   1.000
_cell.angle_alpha   90.00
_cell.angle_beta   90.00
_cell.angle_gamma   90.00
#
_symmetry.space_group_name_H-M   'P 1'
#
loop_
_entity.id
_entity.type
_entity.pdbx_description
1 polymer ?
#
loop_
_entity_poly.entity_id
_entity_poly.type
_entity_poly.pdbx_seq_one_letter_code
_entity_poly.pdbx_strand_id
1 'polypeptide(L)'
;TIALGPATDGEPGDDWVLTLSAATSDEDPDPAERVAVRLTPWALHELYIEARNLSPDARQAGHTAECGLCGEQVPLDRAWPDNRKRPCHPDCYADAFGAPPWYDGH
;
A
#
# COMPACT_ATOMS: atom_id res chain seq x y z
N THR A 1 -6.54 12.33 -5.43
CA THR A 1 -5.87 11.04 -5.74
C THR A 1 -4.37 11.18 -5.58
N ILE A 2 -3.69 10.12 -5.12
CA ILE A 2 -2.22 10.05 -5.02
C ILE A 2 -1.73 9.02 -6.03
N ALA A 3 -0.68 9.35 -6.78
CA ALA A 3 -0.01 8.44 -7.71
C ALA A 3 1.51 8.55 -7.58
N LEU A 4 2.23 7.44 -7.74
CA LEU A 4 3.68 7.38 -7.71
C LEU A 4 4.16 6.60 -8.94
N GLY A 5 5.12 7.16 -9.69
CA GLY A 5 5.68 6.51 -10.87
C GLY A 5 7.09 6.99 -11.21
N PRO A 6 7.81 6.32 -12.12
CA PRO A 6 9.14 6.75 -12.55
C PRO A 6 9.05 8.09 -13.29
N ALA A 7 10.07 8.93 -13.14
CA ALA A 7 10.18 10.20 -13.85
C ALA A 7 10.56 10.02 -15.34
N THR A 8 11.06 8.83 -15.67
CA THR A 8 11.61 8.40 -16.96
C THR A 8 11.17 6.96 -17.23
N ASP A 9 11.94 6.19 -17.99
CA ASP A 9 11.57 4.84 -18.42
C ASP A 9 11.65 3.77 -17.30
N GLY A 10 12.05 4.15 -16.08
CA GLY A 10 12.00 3.28 -14.90
C GLY A 10 13.25 2.44 -14.71
N GLU A 11 14.39 2.92 -15.20
CA GLU A 11 15.68 2.26 -15.01
C GLU A 11 16.15 2.37 -13.55
N PRO A 12 16.96 1.41 -13.06
CA PRO A 12 17.52 1.48 -11.72
C PRO A 12 18.31 2.77 -11.49
N GLY A 13 17.92 3.54 -10.48
CA GLY A 13 18.53 4.84 -10.16
C GLY A 13 17.76 6.05 -10.71
N ASP A 14 16.70 5.83 -11.49
CA ASP A 14 15.82 6.89 -11.93
C ASP A 14 15.09 7.54 -10.76
N ASP A 15 14.88 8.85 -10.88
CA ASP A 15 14.02 9.59 -9.97
C ASP A 15 12.55 9.18 -10.15
N TRP A 16 11.76 9.46 -9.13
CA TRP A 16 10.33 9.16 -9.08
C TRP A 16 9.51 10.43 -8.97
N VAL A 17 8.26 10.40 -9.43
CA VAL A 17 7.31 11.51 -9.31
C VAL A 17 6.13 11.07 -8.47
N LEU A 18 5.96 11.73 -7.31
CA LEU A 18 4.76 11.65 -6.49
C LEU A 18 3.79 12.76 -6.94
N THR A 19 2.62 12.37 -7.42
CA THR A 19 1.56 13.29 -7.87
C THR A 19 0.39 13.26 -6.90
N LEU A 20 0.02 14.44 -6.38
CA LEU A 20 -1.21 14.65 -5.63
C LEU A 20 -2.16 15.48 -6.50
N SER A 21 -3.32 14.92 -6.80
CA SER A 21 -4.38 15.61 -7.54
C SER A 21 -5.56 15.85 -6.62
N ALA A 22 -6.15 17.05 -6.70
CA ALA A 22 -7.46 17.32 -6.09
C ALA A 22 -8.52 16.35 -6.65
N ALA A 23 -9.51 16.01 -5.85
CA ALA A 23 -10.68 15.31 -6.36
C ALA A 23 -11.52 16.32 -7.16
N THR A 24 -11.65 16.13 -8.46
CA THR A 24 -12.61 16.87 -9.29
C THR A 24 -13.90 16.08 -9.39
N SER A 25 -15.02 16.78 -9.33
CA SER A 25 -16.32 16.21 -9.70
C SER A 25 -16.30 15.85 -11.18
N ASP A 26 -17.01 14.80 -11.58
CA ASP A 26 -17.10 14.36 -12.99
C ASP A 26 -17.67 15.46 -13.94
N GLU A 27 -18.30 16.50 -13.38
CA GLU A 27 -18.87 17.63 -14.12
C GLU A 27 -17.91 18.81 -14.32
N ASP A 28 -16.70 18.78 -13.73
CA ASP A 28 -15.75 19.88 -13.85
C ASP A 28 -14.91 19.76 -15.14
N PRO A 29 -15.04 20.70 -16.11
CA PRO A 29 -14.29 20.64 -17.36
C PRO A 29 -12.81 21.02 -17.19
N ASP A 30 -12.42 21.64 -16.07
CA ASP A 30 -11.04 22.03 -15.83
C ASP A 30 -10.23 20.85 -15.26
N PRO A 31 -8.96 20.69 -15.69
CA PRO A 31 -8.11 19.64 -15.15
C PRO A 31 -7.91 19.85 -13.65
N ALA A 32 -8.10 18.79 -12.86
CA ALA A 32 -7.83 18.79 -11.43
C ALA A 32 -6.48 19.44 -11.12
N GLU A 33 -6.44 20.34 -10.14
CA GLU A 33 -5.18 20.90 -9.64
C GLU A 33 -4.25 19.75 -9.22
N ARG A 34 -3.01 19.76 -9.72
CA ARG A 34 -2.01 18.72 -9.44
C ARG A 34 -0.73 19.32 -8.90
N VAL A 35 -0.21 18.70 -7.85
CA VAL A 35 1.13 18.94 -7.33
C VAL A 35 1.98 17.72 -7.65
N ALA A 36 3.11 17.92 -8.34
CA ALA A 36 4.07 16.88 -8.63
C ALA A 36 5.39 17.15 -7.88
N VAL A 37 5.85 16.15 -7.14
CA VAL A 37 7.10 16.20 -6.38
C VAL A 37 8.05 15.17 -6.96
N ARG A 38 9.23 15.63 -7.40
CA ARG A 38 10.31 14.75 -7.86
C ARG A 38 11.11 14.26 -6.65
N LEU A 39 11.25 12.95 -6.55
CA LEU A 39 11.95 12.24 -5.48
C LEU A 39 13.16 11.54 -6.07
N THR A 40 14.34 11.80 -5.53
CA THR A 40 15.52 10.98 -5.84
C THR A 40 15.36 9.57 -5.27
N PRO A 41 16.11 8.56 -5.74
CA PRO A 41 16.09 7.23 -5.14
C PRO A 41 16.31 7.26 -3.62
N TRP A 42 17.18 8.15 -3.14
CA TRP A 42 17.40 8.35 -1.71
C TRP A 42 16.19 8.96 -1.01
N ALA A 43 15.59 10.02 -1.55
CA ALA A 43 14.40 10.64 -0.96
C ALA A 43 13.20 9.67 -0.93
N LEU A 44 13.06 8.83 -1.96
CA LEU A 44 12.06 7.77 -2.00
C LEU A 44 12.32 6.72 -0.90
N HIS A 45 13.58 6.34 -0.69
CA HIS A 45 13.97 5.39 0.34
C HIS A 45 13.66 5.93 1.76
N GLU A 46 14.00 7.18 2.04
CA GLU A 46 13.70 7.83 3.30
C GLU A 46 12.18 7.92 3.52
N LEU A 47 11.41 8.32 2.50
CA LEU A 47 9.95 8.35 2.57
C LEU A 47 9.38 6.95 2.90
N TYR A 48 9.93 5.89 2.32
CA TYR A 48 9.55 4.52 2.66
C TYR A 48 9.88 4.16 4.10
N ILE A 49 11.07 4.48 4.61
CA ILE A 49 11.46 4.20 6.00
C ILE A 49 10.49 4.89 6.97
N GLU A 50 10.16 6.15 6.72
CA GLU A 50 9.25 6.94 7.55
C GLU A 50 7.81 6.39 7.50
N ALA A 51 7.35 5.93 6.33
CA ALA A 51 5.95 5.52 6.14
C ALA A 51 5.68 4.01 6.40
N ARG A 52 6.67 3.12 6.29
CA ARG A 52 6.45 1.66 6.28
C ARG A 52 5.86 1.11 7.58
N ASN A 53 6.08 1.79 8.71
CA ASN A 53 5.62 1.35 10.03
C ASN A 53 4.44 2.17 10.57
N LEU A 54 3.82 3.03 9.75
CA LEU A 54 2.60 3.71 10.15
C LEU A 54 1.52 2.68 10.46
N SER A 55 0.85 2.86 11.60
CA SER A 55 -0.31 2.04 11.94
C SER A 55 -1.42 2.23 10.89
N PRO A 56 -2.35 1.27 10.75
CA PRO A 56 -3.52 1.46 9.91
C PRO A 56 -4.25 2.79 10.14
N ASP A 57 -4.40 3.22 11.40
CA ASP A 57 -5.04 4.48 11.78
C ASP A 57 -4.23 5.73 11.36
N ALA A 58 -2.90 5.61 11.31
CA ALA A 58 -2.02 6.69 10.87
C ALA A 58 -1.97 6.84 9.34
N ARG A 59 -2.53 5.89 8.59
CA ARG A 59 -2.62 5.95 7.12
C ARG A 59 -3.95 6.58 6.69
N GLN A 60 -3.93 7.55 5.78
CA GLN A 60 -5.15 8.09 5.18
C GLN A 60 -5.71 7.10 4.14
N ALA A 61 -6.83 6.45 4.49
CA ALA A 61 -7.70 5.57 3.68
C ALA A 61 -7.10 4.24 3.16
N GLY A 62 -7.86 3.14 3.27
CA GLY A 62 -7.76 1.97 2.38
C GLY A 62 -6.62 0.95 2.61
N HIS A 63 -5.98 0.93 3.78
CA HIS A 63 -4.83 0.02 4.04
C HIS A 63 -5.16 -1.28 4.77
N THR A 64 -6.44 -1.54 5.03
CA THR A 64 -6.92 -2.78 5.63
C THR A 64 -7.99 -3.38 4.74
N ALA A 65 -8.05 -4.70 4.69
CA ALA A 65 -9.17 -5.43 4.10
C ALA A 65 -9.79 -6.34 5.15
N GLU A 66 -11.02 -6.78 4.91
CA GLU A 66 -11.65 -7.81 5.73
C GLU A 66 -10.90 -9.14 5.52
N CYS A 67 -10.50 -9.77 6.62
CA CYS A 67 -9.89 -11.09 6.61
C CYS A 67 -10.92 -12.12 6.15
N GLY A 68 -10.58 -12.89 5.11
CA GLY A 68 -11.44 -13.92 4.55
C GLY A 68 -11.80 -15.08 5.50
N LEU A 69 -11.13 -15.19 6.65
CA LEU A 69 -11.30 -16.28 7.61
C LEU A 69 -12.02 -15.85 8.90
N CYS A 70 -11.62 -14.75 9.53
CA CYS A 70 -12.22 -14.28 10.79
C CYS A 70 -13.17 -13.08 10.63
N GLY A 71 -13.17 -12.39 9.48
CA GLY A 71 -14.00 -11.20 9.25
C GLY A 71 -13.48 -9.92 9.91
N GLU A 72 -12.38 -9.97 10.67
CA GLU A 72 -11.74 -8.77 11.22
C GLU A 72 -10.86 -8.07 10.18
N GLN A 73 -10.56 -6.81 10.41
CA GLN A 73 -9.68 -6.03 9.52
C GLN A 73 -8.23 -6.54 9.62
N VAL A 74 -7.61 -6.85 8.49
CA VAL A 74 -6.18 -7.19 8.36
C VAL A 74 -5.43 -6.09 7.60
N PRO A 75 -4.27 -5.63 8.08
CA PRO A 75 -3.39 -4.75 7.32
C PRO A 75 -2.94 -5.42 6.02
N LEU A 76 -3.15 -4.75 4.87
CA LEU A 76 -2.84 -5.32 3.55
C LEU A 76 -1.36 -5.62 3.33
N ASP A 77 -0.46 -4.91 4.02
CA ASP A 77 1.00 -5.13 4.00
C ASP A 77 1.43 -6.40 4.76
N ARG A 78 0.56 -6.91 5.64
CA ARG A 78 0.78 -8.14 6.42
C ARG A 78 -0.15 -9.29 6.01
N ALA A 79 -1.14 -9.01 5.18
CA ALA A 79 -2.14 -9.97 4.79
C ALA A 79 -1.57 -11.04 3.86
N TRP A 80 -1.97 -12.29 4.08
CA TRP A 80 -1.66 -13.40 3.19
C TRP A 80 -2.88 -13.75 2.33
N PRO A 81 -2.69 -14.33 1.13
CA PRO A 81 -3.80 -14.83 0.34
C PRO A 81 -4.34 -16.15 0.92
N ASP A 82 -5.64 -16.19 1.24
CA ASP A 82 -6.35 -17.44 1.55
C ASP A 82 -6.47 -18.34 0.30
N ASN A 83 -7.07 -19.53 0.45
CA ASN A 83 -7.31 -20.46 -0.66
C ASN A 83 -8.22 -19.89 -1.78
N ARG A 84 -8.95 -18.80 -1.52
CA ARG A 84 -9.77 -18.05 -2.48
C ARG A 84 -9.09 -16.75 -2.93
N LYS A 85 -7.80 -16.55 -2.61
CA LYS A 85 -7.02 -15.34 -2.89
C LYS A 85 -7.57 -14.06 -2.24
N ARG A 86 -8.31 -14.19 -1.14
CA ARG A 86 -8.72 -13.05 -0.31
C ARG A 86 -7.65 -12.76 0.76
N PRO A 87 -7.50 -11.51 1.19
CA PRO A 87 -6.61 -11.16 2.30
C PRO A 87 -7.01 -11.92 3.57
N CYS A 88 -6.04 -12.43 4.34
CA CYS A 88 -6.27 -13.00 5.66
C CYS A 88 -5.07 -12.76 6.59
N HIS A 89 -5.29 -12.83 7.90
CA HIS A 89 -4.19 -12.77 8.87
C HIS A 89 -3.29 -14.01 8.73
N PRO A 90 -1.97 -13.86 8.87
CA PRO A 90 -1.04 -14.99 8.87
C PRO A 90 -1.39 -16.07 9.92
N ASP A 91 -1.82 -15.66 11.12
CA ASP A 91 -2.28 -16.60 12.16
C ASP A 91 -3.53 -17.37 11.73
N CYS A 92 -4.53 -16.68 11.16
CA CYS A 92 -5.73 -17.34 10.65
C CYS A 92 -5.39 -18.32 9.51
N TYR A 93 -4.44 -17.98 8.65
CA TYR A 93 -3.95 -18.88 7.62
C TYR A 93 -3.28 -20.11 8.24
N ALA A 94 -2.39 -19.91 9.22
CA ALA A 94 -1.68 -20.98 9.91
C ALA A 94 -2.63 -21.93 10.64
N ASP A 95 -3.67 -21.40 11.29
CA ASP A 95 -4.70 -22.20 11.95
C ASP A 95 -5.53 -23.02 10.96
N ALA A 96 -5.87 -22.44 9.80
CA ALA A 96 -6.72 -23.08 8.81
C ALA A 96 -5.98 -24.09 7.90
N PHE A 97 -4.72 -23.81 7.58
CA PHE A 97 -3.97 -24.54 6.54
C PHE A 97 -2.62 -25.10 7.02
N GLY A 98 -2.21 -24.78 8.25
CA GLY A 98 -0.92 -25.11 8.81
C GLY A 98 0.11 -23.98 8.64
N ALA A 99 0.91 -23.75 9.69
CA ALA A 99 1.99 -22.77 9.66
C ALA A 99 3.12 -23.21 8.72
N PRO A 100 3.57 -22.33 7.79
CA PRO A 100 4.82 -22.56 7.08
C PRO A 100 6.01 -22.64 8.06
N PRO A 101 7.08 -23.37 7.73
CA PRO A 101 8.23 -23.55 8.64
C PRO A 101 9.02 -22.27 8.93
N TRP A 102 8.78 -21.21 8.17
CA TRP A 102 9.38 -19.89 8.32
C TRP A 102 8.48 -18.91 9.08
N TYR A 103 7.28 -19.33 9.47
CA TYR A 103 6.32 -18.50 10.21
C TYR A 103 6.39 -18.82 11.70
N ASP A 104 6.62 -17.79 12.51
CA ASP A 104 6.85 -17.87 13.96
C ASP A 104 5.71 -17.28 14.80
N GLY A 105 4.62 -16.83 14.18
CA GLY A 105 3.37 -16.48 14.88
C GLY A 105 3.39 -15.15 15.64
N HIS A 106 4.25 -14.20 15.26
CA HIS A 106 4.46 -12.94 15.99
C HIS A 106 4.51 -11.70 15.07
#